data_AF-A0A7J2JPW4-F1
#
_entry.id   AF-A0A7J2JPW4-F1
#
_cell.length_a   1.000
_cell.length_b   1.000
_cell.length_c   1.000
_cell.angle_alpha   90.00
_cell.angle_beta   90.00
_cell.angle_gamma   90.00
#
_symmetry.space_group_name_H-M   'P 1'
#
loop_
_entity.id
_entity.type
_entity.pdbx_description
1 polymer ?
#
loop_
_entity_poly.entity_id
_entity_poly.type
_entity_poly.pdbx_seq_one_letter_code
_entity_poly.pdbx_strand_id
1 'polypeptide(L)'
;MVKVGQHPGTYRFVVAAAGGGITKTAEATITVAGSRCVIATVTYGGELSDEVQLLREFRDNVVMESSLGRSFMKAFNAFYYSWSPQVAEKIDENPLLKTYMKYALYPLIYTLRACQWFFQPLINLNIEVGVLVMGLAASVILGVIYLGPALYLAGLIGVRVDPRTVKYVVLCLICSFGSVIASYFTASAPAMMVSTSMVVLSSIALGGIMAVVMVRFASRRLSHRRERPIGSALIPRSSGAVNMIFVM
;
A
#
# COMPACT_ATOMS: atom_id res chain seq x y z
N MET A 1 -28.42 -4.98 -17.55
CA MET A 1 -26.96 -4.90 -17.31
C MET A 1 -26.51 -6.21 -16.69
N VAL A 2 -25.62 -6.95 -17.34
CA VAL A 2 -25.00 -8.15 -16.74
C VAL A 2 -24.02 -7.66 -15.68
N LYS A 3 -24.20 -8.09 -14.42
CA LYS A 3 -23.26 -7.77 -13.33
C LYS A 3 -21.93 -8.48 -13.63
N VAL A 4 -20.91 -7.71 -13.97
CA VAL A 4 -19.55 -8.22 -14.27
C VAL A 4 -19.00 -8.90 -13.03
N GLY A 5 -18.63 -10.19 -13.13
CA GLY A 5 -17.98 -10.95 -12.06
C GLY A 5 -18.78 -12.12 -11.45
N GLN A 6 -20.09 -12.24 -11.71
CA GLN A 6 -20.91 -13.31 -11.10
C GLN A 6 -20.95 -14.64 -11.87
N HIS A 7 -20.41 -14.70 -13.07
CA HIS A 7 -20.43 -15.92 -13.89
C HIS A 7 -19.04 -16.20 -14.50
N PRO A 8 -18.13 -16.82 -13.73
CA PRO A 8 -16.90 -17.35 -14.31
C PRO A 8 -17.25 -18.44 -15.33
N GLY A 9 -16.67 -18.39 -16.53
CA GLY A 9 -16.97 -19.35 -17.57
C GLY A 9 -16.37 -18.99 -18.93
N THR A 10 -16.34 -19.98 -19.82
CA THR A 10 -15.94 -19.80 -21.21
C THR A 10 -17.18 -19.56 -22.06
N TYR A 11 -17.30 -18.37 -22.63
CA TYR A 11 -18.39 -17.97 -23.49
C TYR A 11 -17.93 -18.06 -24.94
N ARG A 12 -18.68 -18.80 -25.76
CA ARG A 12 -18.45 -18.92 -27.20
C ARG A 12 -19.46 -18.05 -27.93
N PHE A 13 -18.96 -17.07 -28.68
CA PHE A 13 -19.75 -16.20 -29.54
C PHE A 13 -19.54 -16.60 -30.99
N VAL A 14 -20.64 -16.75 -31.72
CA VAL A 14 -20.62 -17.02 -33.17
C VAL A 14 -21.08 -15.73 -33.86
N VAL A 15 -20.17 -15.08 -34.56
CA VAL A 15 -20.46 -13.89 -35.37
C VAL A 15 -20.76 -14.35 -36.77
N ALA A 16 -22.02 -14.23 -37.21
CA ALA A 16 -22.42 -14.51 -38.58
C ALA A 16 -22.53 -13.19 -39.37
N ALA A 17 -21.87 -13.11 -40.51
CA ALA A 17 -22.02 -12.02 -41.48
C ALA A 17 -22.60 -12.57 -42.79
N ALA A 18 -23.64 -11.93 -43.31
CA ALA A 18 -24.26 -12.29 -44.58
C ALA A 18 -24.18 -11.12 -45.57
N GLY A 19 -23.74 -11.39 -46.80
CA GLY A 19 -23.66 -10.40 -47.88
C GLY A 19 -23.49 -11.10 -49.24
N GLY A 20 -24.25 -10.66 -50.25
CA GLY A 20 -24.18 -11.23 -51.60
C GLY A 20 -24.59 -12.70 -51.71
N GLY A 21 -25.51 -13.17 -50.85
CA GLY A 21 -25.95 -14.58 -50.83
C GLY A 21 -25.00 -15.54 -50.12
N ILE A 22 -23.90 -15.04 -49.54
CA ILE A 22 -22.92 -15.84 -48.80
C ILE A 22 -22.99 -15.48 -47.32
N THR A 23 -23.07 -16.50 -46.47
CA THR A 23 -23.00 -16.37 -45.01
C THR A 23 -21.67 -16.90 -44.52
N LYS A 24 -20.90 -16.10 -43.77
CA LYS A 24 -19.68 -16.54 -43.09
C LYS A 24 -19.86 -16.42 -41.59
N THR A 25 -19.47 -17.45 -40.87
CA THR A 25 -19.45 -17.47 -39.40
C THR A 25 -18.01 -17.44 -38.90
N ALA A 26 -17.72 -16.57 -37.94
CA ALA A 26 -16.49 -16.54 -37.18
C ALA A 26 -16.81 -16.86 -35.72
N GLU A 27 -15.95 -17.64 -35.08
CA GLU A 27 -16.13 -17.99 -33.67
C GLU A 27 -15.10 -17.23 -32.83
N ALA A 28 -15.58 -16.62 -31.76
CA ALA A 28 -14.75 -15.97 -30.77
C ALA A 28 -15.05 -16.59 -29.40
N THR A 29 -13.99 -17.01 -28.70
CA THR A 29 -14.09 -17.57 -27.35
C THR A 29 -13.58 -16.55 -26.36
N ILE A 30 -14.38 -16.21 -25.36
CA ILE A 30 -14.00 -15.33 -24.26
C ILE A 30 -14.08 -16.11 -22.96
N THR A 31 -12.94 -16.26 -22.28
CA THR A 31 -12.88 -16.87 -20.95
C THR A 31 -12.99 -15.77 -19.90
N VAL A 32 -14.11 -15.72 -19.19
CA VAL A 32 -14.31 -14.82 -18.06
C VAL A 32 -13.81 -15.53 -16.81
N ALA A 33 -12.62 -15.16 -16.35
CA ALA A 33 -12.14 -15.57 -15.02
C ALA A 33 -13.02 -14.92 -13.94
N GLY A 34 -13.30 -15.62 -12.84
CA GLY A 34 -14.08 -15.05 -11.73
C GLY A 34 -13.44 -13.76 -11.23
N SER A 35 -14.27 -12.74 -10.94
CA SER A 35 -13.77 -11.40 -10.64
C SER A 35 -12.79 -11.43 -9.47
N ARG A 36 -11.53 -11.16 -9.75
CA ARG A 36 -10.52 -10.95 -8.71
C ARG A 36 -10.32 -9.45 -8.54
N CYS A 37 -10.06 -8.99 -7.31
CA CYS A 37 -10.00 -7.56 -6.95
C CYS A 37 -11.37 -6.85 -6.96
N VAL A 38 -12.42 -7.51 -6.44
CA VAL A 38 -13.84 -7.08 -6.49
C VAL A 38 -14.06 -5.63 -6.07
N ILE A 39 -13.42 -5.17 -4.97
CA ILE A 39 -13.52 -3.78 -4.52
C ILE A 39 -13.00 -2.79 -5.57
N ALA A 40 -11.87 -3.09 -6.21
CA ALA A 40 -11.32 -2.22 -7.25
C ALA A 40 -12.23 -2.22 -8.49
N THR A 41 -12.73 -3.38 -8.91
CA THR A 41 -13.67 -3.53 -10.03
C THR A 41 -14.90 -2.65 -9.87
N VAL A 42 -15.58 -2.68 -8.71
CA VAL A 42 -16.77 -1.84 -8.47
C VAL A 42 -16.43 -0.36 -8.30
N THR A 43 -15.22 -0.05 -7.82
CA THR A 43 -14.76 1.33 -7.60
C THR A 43 -14.44 2.04 -8.91
N TYR A 44 -13.80 1.34 -9.86
CA TYR A 44 -13.37 1.89 -11.15
C TYR A 44 -14.34 1.61 -12.30
N GLY A 45 -15.42 0.87 -12.04
CA GLY A 45 -16.54 0.70 -12.98
C GLY A 45 -16.41 -0.49 -13.93
N GLY A 46 -15.39 -1.34 -13.76
CA GLY A 46 -15.25 -2.58 -14.52
C GLY A 46 -13.89 -3.22 -14.36
N GLU A 47 -13.77 -4.48 -14.78
CA GLU A 47 -12.49 -5.19 -14.71
C GLU A 47 -11.46 -4.68 -15.72
N LEU A 48 -11.92 -3.98 -16.76
CA LEU A 48 -11.09 -3.46 -17.86
C LEU A 48 -10.55 -2.05 -17.59
N SER A 49 -10.84 -1.45 -16.44
CA SER A 49 -10.22 -0.17 -16.07
C SER A 49 -8.72 -0.34 -15.86
N ASP A 50 -7.93 0.64 -16.28
CA ASP A 50 -6.47 0.63 -16.19
C ASP A 50 -5.98 0.36 -14.75
N GLU A 51 -6.64 0.90 -13.73
CA GLU A 51 -6.29 0.69 -12.33
C GLU A 51 -6.44 -0.78 -11.89
N VAL A 52 -7.51 -1.44 -12.32
CA VAL A 52 -7.77 -2.85 -12.01
C VAL A 52 -6.81 -3.75 -12.79
N GLN A 53 -6.53 -3.42 -14.06
CA GLN A 53 -5.55 -4.15 -14.86
C GLN A 53 -4.15 -4.08 -14.26
N LEU A 54 -3.71 -2.90 -13.82
CA LEU A 54 -2.43 -2.75 -13.13
C LEU A 54 -2.34 -3.65 -11.90
N LEU A 55 -3.38 -3.68 -11.05
CA LEU A 55 -3.41 -4.56 -9.87
C LEU A 55 -3.37 -6.05 -10.25
N ARG A 56 -4.05 -6.42 -11.34
CA ARG A 56 -4.06 -7.80 -11.86
C ARG A 56 -2.70 -8.20 -12.40
N GLU A 57 -2.09 -7.37 -13.24
CA GLU A 57 -0.75 -7.60 -13.78
C GLU A 57 0.29 -7.70 -12.68
N PHE A 58 0.24 -6.81 -11.69
CA PHE A 58 1.12 -6.89 -10.52
C PHE A 58 0.94 -8.21 -9.78
N ARG A 59 -0.31 -8.62 -9.52
CA ARG A 59 -0.58 -9.91 -8.86
C ARG A 59 -0.09 -11.08 -9.70
N ASP A 60 -0.51 -11.16 -10.95
CA ASP A 60 -0.36 -12.35 -11.78
C ASP A 60 1.07 -12.50 -12.28
N ASN A 61 1.71 -11.41 -12.73
CA ASN A 61 3.02 -11.46 -13.38
C ASN A 61 4.20 -11.22 -12.42
N VAL A 62 3.94 -10.78 -11.18
CA VAL A 62 5.01 -10.52 -10.19
C VAL A 62 4.80 -11.37 -8.95
N VAL A 63 3.67 -11.21 -8.26
CA VAL A 63 3.45 -11.87 -6.96
C VAL A 63 3.27 -13.38 -7.12
N MET A 64 2.42 -13.80 -8.06
CA MET A 64 2.06 -15.21 -8.29
C MET A 64 3.17 -16.02 -8.96
N GLU A 65 4.19 -15.38 -9.52
CA GLU A 65 5.36 -16.04 -10.09
C GLU A 65 6.34 -16.52 -8.99
N SER A 66 6.31 -15.91 -7.79
CA SER A 66 7.10 -16.34 -6.62
C SER A 66 6.34 -17.30 -5.69
N SER A 67 7.04 -18.23 -5.06
CA SER A 67 6.48 -19.17 -4.07
C SER A 67 6.09 -18.46 -2.77
N LEU A 68 6.89 -17.49 -2.34
CA LEU A 68 6.57 -16.63 -1.20
C LEU A 68 5.33 -15.79 -1.48
N GLY A 69 5.25 -15.16 -2.65
CA GLY A 69 4.09 -14.38 -3.07
C GLY A 69 2.82 -15.21 -3.21
N ARG A 70 2.89 -16.41 -3.82
CA ARG A 70 1.77 -17.37 -3.86
C ARG A 70 1.27 -17.75 -2.47
N SER A 71 2.19 -17.99 -1.54
CA SER A 71 1.85 -18.36 -0.16
C SER A 71 1.16 -17.22 0.57
N PHE A 72 1.68 -16.00 0.47
CA PHE A 72 1.02 -14.79 0.97
C PHE A 72 -0.38 -14.62 0.36
N MET A 73 -0.50 -14.75 -0.96
CA MET A 73 -1.77 -14.57 -1.67
C MET A 73 -2.84 -15.58 -1.25
N LYS A 74 -2.49 -16.79 -0.82
CA LYS A 74 -3.46 -17.73 -0.24
C LYS A 74 -4.08 -17.18 1.05
N ALA A 75 -3.25 -16.70 1.97
CA ALA A 75 -3.71 -16.11 3.23
C ALA A 75 -4.48 -14.80 2.99
N PHE A 76 -3.93 -13.93 2.13
CA PHE A 76 -4.58 -12.68 1.74
C PHE A 76 -5.95 -12.92 1.11
N ASN A 77 -6.08 -13.85 0.16
CA ASN A 77 -7.35 -14.14 -0.50
C ASN A 77 -8.39 -14.68 0.49
N ALA A 78 -8.00 -15.58 1.39
CA ALA A 78 -8.90 -16.10 2.41
C ALA A 78 -9.45 -14.98 3.30
N PHE A 79 -8.58 -14.06 3.73
CA PHE A 79 -8.99 -12.88 4.48
C PHE A 79 -9.85 -11.92 3.65
N TYR A 80 -9.37 -11.50 2.48
CA TYR A 80 -10.00 -10.50 1.63
C TYR A 80 -11.38 -10.91 1.13
N TYR A 81 -11.55 -12.13 0.63
CA TYR A 81 -12.84 -12.59 0.11
C TYR A 81 -13.86 -12.98 1.18
N SER A 82 -13.46 -13.03 2.46
CA SER A 82 -14.40 -13.29 3.57
C SER A 82 -15.39 -12.13 3.82
N TRP A 83 -15.03 -10.90 3.43
CA TRP A 83 -15.82 -9.69 3.70
C TRP A 83 -15.92 -8.72 2.50
N SER A 84 -15.01 -8.80 1.54
CA SER A 84 -14.99 -7.85 0.42
C SER A 84 -16.23 -7.88 -0.48
N PRO A 85 -16.92 -9.01 -0.73
CA PRO A 85 -18.12 -9.01 -1.58
C PRO A 85 -19.25 -8.14 -1.02
N GLN A 86 -19.51 -8.22 0.29
CA GLN A 86 -20.55 -7.45 0.96
C GLN A 86 -20.23 -5.95 0.94
N VAL A 87 -18.95 -5.59 1.12
CA VAL A 87 -18.49 -4.20 1.01
C VAL A 87 -18.58 -3.70 -0.43
N ALA A 88 -18.25 -4.54 -1.42
CA ALA A 88 -18.30 -4.17 -2.82
C ALA A 88 -19.72 -3.86 -3.29
N GLU A 89 -20.72 -4.59 -2.82
CA GLU A 89 -22.14 -4.29 -3.09
C GLU A 89 -22.52 -2.89 -2.59
N LYS A 90 -22.07 -2.52 -1.39
CA LYS A 90 -22.32 -1.17 -0.83
C LYS A 90 -21.57 -0.06 -1.55
N ILE A 91 -20.37 -0.33 -2.04
CA ILE A 91 -19.65 0.60 -2.91
C ILE A 91 -20.41 0.76 -4.23
N ASP A 92 -20.94 -0.31 -4.80
CA ASP A 92 -21.63 -0.25 -6.09
C ASP A 92 -22.90 0.61 -6.06
N GLU A 93 -23.63 0.54 -4.94
CA GLU A 93 -24.87 1.30 -4.68
C GLU A 93 -24.63 2.82 -4.50
N ASN A 94 -23.44 3.25 -4.04
CA ASN A 94 -23.21 4.62 -3.59
C ASN A 94 -22.07 5.34 -4.36
N PRO A 95 -22.39 6.34 -5.22
CA PRO A 95 -21.39 7.11 -5.98
C PRO A 95 -20.37 7.87 -5.11
N LEU A 96 -20.76 8.37 -3.95
CA LEU A 96 -19.84 9.05 -3.03
C LEU A 96 -18.85 8.05 -2.44
N LEU A 97 -19.31 6.85 -2.09
CA LEU A 97 -18.45 5.79 -1.58
C LEU A 97 -17.47 5.30 -2.66
N LYS A 98 -17.89 5.20 -3.93
CA LYS A 98 -16.97 4.94 -5.07
C LYS A 98 -15.88 6.00 -5.12
N THR A 99 -16.24 7.28 -5.03
CA THR A 99 -15.29 8.40 -5.09
C THR A 99 -14.29 8.32 -3.93
N TYR A 100 -14.76 8.09 -2.71
CA TYR A 100 -13.89 7.87 -1.56
C TYR A 100 -12.95 6.68 -1.76
N MET A 101 -13.47 5.56 -2.26
CA MET A 101 -12.66 4.37 -2.52
C MET A 101 -11.61 4.58 -3.62
N LYS A 102 -11.88 5.40 -4.64
CA LYS A 102 -10.85 5.77 -5.64
C LYS A 102 -9.66 6.45 -4.98
N TYR A 103 -9.91 7.46 -4.15
CA TYR A 103 -8.84 8.15 -3.41
C TYR A 103 -8.15 7.25 -2.41
N ALA A 104 -8.91 6.36 -1.74
CA ALA A 104 -8.33 5.38 -0.83
C ALA A 104 -7.41 4.40 -1.56
N LEU A 105 -7.73 3.99 -2.80
CA LEU A 105 -6.93 3.01 -3.56
C LEU A 105 -5.73 3.61 -4.29
N TYR A 106 -5.73 4.91 -4.61
CA TYR A 106 -4.61 5.52 -5.34
C TYR A 106 -3.25 5.30 -4.66
N PRO A 107 -3.06 5.58 -3.36
CA PRO A 107 -1.77 5.37 -2.72
C PRO A 107 -1.31 3.91 -2.77
N LEU A 108 -2.24 2.94 -2.69
CA LEU A 108 -1.93 1.53 -2.88
C LEU A 108 -1.38 1.28 -4.29
N ILE A 109 -2.13 1.66 -5.31
CA ILE A 109 -1.78 1.42 -6.73
C ILE A 109 -0.43 2.04 -7.08
N TYR A 110 -0.24 3.32 -6.73
CA TYR A 110 1.00 4.02 -7.04
C TYR A 110 2.20 3.48 -6.27
N THR A 111 2.03 3.09 -5.00
CA THR A 111 3.11 2.47 -4.22
C THR A 111 3.53 1.15 -4.84
N LEU A 112 2.57 0.28 -5.20
CA LEU A 112 2.88 -1.01 -5.82
C LEU A 112 3.61 -0.82 -7.17
N ARG A 113 3.13 0.10 -8.02
CA ARG A 113 3.78 0.42 -9.29
C ARG A 113 5.21 0.96 -9.09
N ALA A 114 5.38 1.88 -8.15
CA ALA A 114 6.69 2.48 -7.86
C ALA A 114 7.67 1.44 -7.30
N CYS A 115 7.23 0.61 -6.34
CA CYS A 115 8.05 -0.47 -5.80
C CYS A 115 8.39 -1.51 -6.88
N GLN A 116 7.43 -1.91 -7.70
CA GLN A 116 7.68 -2.84 -8.81
C GLN A 116 8.78 -2.30 -9.73
N TRP A 117 8.65 -1.04 -10.16
CA TRP A 117 9.63 -0.39 -11.03
C TRP A 117 11.01 -0.30 -10.37
N PHE A 118 11.08 0.15 -9.11
CA PHE A 118 12.33 0.33 -8.38
C PHE A 118 13.06 -0.99 -8.10
N PHE A 119 12.31 -2.05 -7.77
CA PHE A 119 12.88 -3.37 -7.44
C PHE A 119 12.93 -4.34 -8.63
N GLN A 120 12.59 -3.91 -9.86
CA GLN A 120 12.70 -4.73 -11.08
C GLN A 120 14.06 -5.44 -11.22
N PRO A 121 15.22 -4.79 -11.00
CA PRO A 121 16.51 -5.46 -11.12
C PRO A 121 16.66 -6.64 -10.15
N LEU A 122 16.15 -6.51 -8.91
CA LEU A 122 16.21 -7.59 -7.93
C LEU A 122 15.28 -8.75 -8.32
N ILE A 123 14.07 -8.44 -8.82
CA ILE A 123 13.11 -9.43 -9.30
C ILE A 123 13.71 -10.28 -10.42
N ASN A 124 14.42 -9.64 -11.36
CA ASN A 124 15.08 -10.33 -12.48
C ASN A 124 16.27 -11.19 -12.04
N LEU A 125 16.97 -10.83 -10.95
CA LEU A 125 18.06 -11.63 -10.40
C LEU A 125 17.54 -12.87 -9.65
N ASN A 126 16.55 -12.66 -8.79
CA ASN A 126 15.89 -13.73 -8.06
C ASN A 126 14.48 -13.29 -7.65
N ILE A 127 13.47 -13.95 -8.19
CA ILE A 127 12.08 -13.55 -8.01
C ILE A 127 11.61 -13.65 -6.55
N GLU A 128 12.08 -14.64 -5.79
CA GLU A 128 11.69 -14.81 -4.38
C GLU A 128 12.23 -13.65 -3.53
N VAL A 129 13.51 -13.31 -3.71
CA VAL A 129 14.15 -12.19 -2.99
C VAL A 129 13.54 -10.86 -3.43
N GLY A 130 13.36 -10.67 -4.74
CA GLY A 130 12.76 -9.46 -5.30
C GLY A 130 11.36 -9.20 -4.76
N VAL A 131 10.49 -10.21 -4.79
CA VAL A 131 9.11 -10.08 -4.27
C VAL A 131 9.09 -9.85 -2.77
N LEU A 132 9.95 -10.53 -2.00
CA LEU A 132 10.04 -10.32 -0.55
C LEU A 132 10.44 -8.88 -0.23
N VAL A 133 11.56 -8.39 -0.78
CA VAL A 133 12.09 -7.03 -0.55
C VAL A 133 11.11 -5.96 -1.02
N MET A 134 10.52 -6.14 -2.20
CA MET A 134 9.50 -5.24 -2.72
C MET A 134 8.26 -5.21 -1.81
N GLY A 135 7.78 -6.38 -1.37
CA GLY A 135 6.61 -6.51 -0.49
C GLY A 135 6.82 -5.84 0.86
N LEU A 136 8.02 -5.96 1.44
CA LEU A 136 8.42 -5.27 2.66
C LEU A 136 8.40 -3.75 2.50
N ALA A 137 9.06 -3.24 1.47
CA ALA A 137 9.13 -1.82 1.19
C ALA A 137 7.72 -1.23 0.97
N ALA A 138 6.92 -1.89 0.14
CA ALA A 138 5.53 -1.51 -0.08
C ALA A 138 4.73 -1.52 1.23
N SER A 139 4.86 -2.58 2.04
CA SER A 139 4.13 -2.71 3.32
C SER A 139 4.47 -1.59 4.32
N VAL A 140 5.75 -1.20 4.44
CA VAL A 140 6.16 -0.09 5.30
C VAL A 140 5.59 1.23 4.79
N ILE A 141 5.70 1.50 3.48
CA ILE A 141 5.17 2.73 2.87
C ILE A 141 3.66 2.83 3.06
N LEU A 142 2.92 1.74 2.80
CA LEU A 142 1.48 1.69 3.00
C LEU A 142 1.11 1.84 4.48
N GLY A 143 1.91 1.28 5.39
CA GLY A 143 1.75 1.50 6.83
C GLY A 143 1.85 2.98 7.20
N VAL A 144 2.84 3.69 6.65
CA VAL A 144 2.97 5.15 6.86
C VAL A 144 1.76 5.90 6.29
N ILE A 145 1.34 5.57 5.08
CA ILE A 145 0.27 6.28 4.36
C ILE A 145 -1.11 6.05 4.99
N TYR A 146 -1.47 4.81 5.33
CA TYR A 146 -2.80 4.48 5.85
C TYR A 146 -2.91 4.66 7.37
N LEU A 147 -1.88 4.25 8.13
CA LEU A 147 -1.94 4.38 9.59
C LEU A 147 -1.58 5.80 10.05
N GLY A 148 -0.73 6.54 9.31
CA GLY A 148 -0.30 7.88 9.71
C GLY A 148 -1.46 8.85 9.97
N PRO A 149 -2.33 9.12 8.97
CA PRO A 149 -3.51 9.98 9.15
C PRO A 149 -4.51 9.42 10.16
N ALA A 150 -4.72 8.11 10.21
CA ALA A 150 -5.63 7.49 11.17
C ALA A 150 -5.15 7.69 12.62
N LEU A 151 -3.86 7.49 12.88
CA LEU A 151 -3.24 7.75 14.17
C LEU A 151 -3.18 9.25 14.49
N TYR A 152 -3.10 10.11 13.46
CA TYR A 152 -3.22 11.56 13.61
C TYR A 152 -4.59 11.95 14.16
N LEU A 153 -5.65 11.49 13.50
CA LEU A 153 -7.03 11.77 13.88
C LEU A 153 -7.39 11.17 15.24
N ALA A 154 -6.80 10.02 15.59
CA ALA A 154 -6.96 9.41 16.91
C ALA A 154 -6.26 10.18 18.05
N GLY A 155 -5.58 11.29 17.77
CA GLY A 155 -4.86 12.09 18.78
C GLY A 155 -3.61 11.39 19.34
N LEU A 156 -3.19 10.26 18.75
CA LEU A 156 -2.09 9.43 19.25
C LEU A 156 -0.71 10.02 18.93
N ILE A 157 -0.64 11.13 18.21
CA ILE A 157 0.61 11.84 17.91
C ILE A 157 1.26 12.41 19.17
N GLY A 158 0.47 12.75 20.19
CA GLY A 158 1.02 13.18 21.48
C GLY A 158 1.65 12.03 22.27
N VAL A 159 1.30 10.77 21.95
CA VAL A 159 1.61 9.58 22.76
C VAL A 159 3.02 9.07 22.49
N ARG A 160 3.80 8.87 23.57
CA ARG A 160 5.15 8.31 23.46
C ARG A 160 5.06 6.85 23.05
N VAL A 161 5.57 6.55 21.85
CA VAL A 161 5.86 5.17 21.48
C VAL A 161 6.89 4.63 22.47
N ASP A 162 6.49 3.65 23.26
CA ASP A 162 7.39 2.96 24.17
C ASP A 162 8.47 2.24 23.36
N PRO A 163 9.78 2.44 23.65
CA PRO A 163 10.86 1.66 23.06
C PRO A 163 10.63 0.14 23.12
N ARG A 164 9.91 -0.36 24.13
CA ARG A 164 9.54 -1.78 24.21
C ARG A 164 8.64 -2.20 23.05
N THR A 165 7.65 -1.40 22.69
CA THR A 165 6.77 -1.67 21.53
C THR A 165 7.58 -1.75 20.24
N VAL A 166 8.49 -0.81 20.02
CA VAL A 166 9.38 -0.83 18.85
C VAL A 166 10.24 -2.09 18.85
N LYS A 167 10.83 -2.43 20.01
CA LYS A 167 11.64 -3.65 20.17
C LYS A 167 10.83 -4.90 19.83
N TYR A 168 9.60 -5.04 20.31
CA TYR A 168 8.77 -6.22 20.02
C TYR A 168 8.36 -6.30 18.55
N VAL A 169 8.02 -5.19 17.91
CA VAL A 169 7.69 -5.18 16.47
C VAL A 169 8.92 -5.55 15.63
N VAL A 170 10.09 -5.00 15.96
CA VAL A 170 11.35 -5.34 15.26
C VAL A 170 11.74 -6.80 15.50
N LEU A 171 11.62 -7.31 16.73
CA LEU A 171 11.85 -8.73 17.02
C LEU A 171 10.86 -9.63 16.25
N CYS A 172 9.58 -9.27 16.21
CA CYS A 172 8.57 -9.99 15.44
C CYS A 172 8.92 -10.02 13.95
N LEU A 173 9.36 -8.89 13.38
CA LEU A 173 9.82 -8.81 12.01
C LEU A 173 11.02 -9.74 11.78
N ILE A 174 12.08 -9.63 12.58
CA ILE A 174 13.28 -10.47 12.46
C ILE A 174 12.96 -11.97 12.59
N CYS A 175 12.14 -12.34 13.59
CA CYS A 175 11.70 -13.72 13.77
C CYS A 175 10.87 -14.22 12.58
N SER A 176 9.98 -13.37 12.04
CA SER A 176 9.15 -13.71 10.88
C SER A 176 10.02 -13.94 9.63
N PHE A 177 11.04 -13.13 9.39
CA PHE A 177 12.03 -13.36 8.33
C PHE A 177 12.78 -14.68 8.50
N GLY A 178 13.28 -14.96 9.71
CA GLY A 178 13.92 -16.25 10.01
C GLY A 178 12.98 -17.42 9.73
N SER A 179 11.70 -17.28 10.09
CA SER A 179 10.68 -18.30 9.83
C SER A 179 10.36 -18.45 8.34
N VAL A 180 10.39 -17.37 7.54
CA VAL A 180 10.25 -17.44 6.08
C VAL A 180 11.36 -18.29 5.50
N ILE A 181 12.62 -18.00 5.86
CA ILE A 181 13.79 -18.74 5.40
C ILE A 181 13.67 -20.23 5.77
N ALA A 182 13.38 -20.54 7.04
CA ALA A 182 13.19 -21.92 7.50
C ALA A 182 12.02 -22.63 6.79
N SER A 183 10.88 -21.94 6.59
CA SER A 183 9.72 -22.49 5.90
C SER A 183 9.98 -22.77 4.41
N TYR A 184 10.82 -21.94 3.78
CA TYR A 184 11.23 -22.11 2.40
C TYR A 184 12.08 -23.37 2.20
N PHE A 185 13.05 -23.62 3.10
CA PHE A 185 13.88 -24.83 3.05
C PHE A 185 13.11 -26.11 3.38
N THR A 186 12.10 -26.03 4.25
CA THR A 186 11.26 -27.17 4.61
C THR A 186 10.11 -27.42 3.63
N ALA A 187 9.94 -26.56 2.61
CA ALA A 187 8.84 -26.61 1.64
C ALA A 187 7.45 -26.72 2.27
N SER A 188 7.27 -26.17 3.47
CA SER A 188 6.04 -26.31 4.26
C SER A 188 5.04 -25.20 3.93
N ALA A 189 4.06 -25.51 3.08
CA ALA A 189 3.04 -24.56 2.63
C ALA A 189 2.34 -23.76 3.77
N PRO A 190 1.84 -24.38 4.86
CA PRO A 190 1.16 -23.62 5.92
C PRO A 190 2.13 -22.69 6.68
N ALA A 191 3.38 -23.10 6.88
CA ALA A 191 4.37 -22.26 7.55
C ALA A 191 4.74 -21.05 6.69
N MET A 192 4.91 -21.24 5.37
CA MET A 192 5.17 -20.14 4.43
C MET A 192 4.01 -19.13 4.41
N MET A 193 2.76 -19.59 4.49
CA MET A 193 1.59 -18.70 4.54
C MET A 193 1.59 -17.83 5.80
N VAL A 194 1.85 -18.43 6.97
CA VAL A 194 1.86 -17.71 8.26
C VAL A 194 3.05 -16.76 8.33
N SER A 195 4.24 -17.21 7.95
CA SER A 195 5.47 -16.42 8.03
C SER A 195 5.43 -15.20 7.11
N THR A 196 5.04 -15.37 5.84
CA THR A 196 4.91 -14.26 4.88
C THR A 196 3.85 -13.24 5.31
N SER A 197 2.73 -13.69 5.86
CA SER A 197 1.70 -12.80 6.41
C SER A 197 2.22 -12.01 7.62
N MET A 198 2.97 -12.67 8.50
CA MET A 198 3.56 -12.02 9.69
C MET A 198 4.61 -10.96 9.29
N VAL A 199 5.41 -11.23 8.26
CA VAL A 199 6.36 -10.26 7.69
C VAL A 199 5.63 -9.01 7.21
N VAL A 200 4.54 -9.17 6.46
CA VAL A 200 3.73 -8.04 5.95
C VAL A 200 3.11 -7.24 7.10
N LEU A 201 2.46 -7.91 8.06
CA LEU A 201 1.80 -7.24 9.18
C LEU A 201 2.79 -6.49 10.08
N SER A 202 3.93 -7.10 10.42
CA SER A 202 4.97 -6.45 11.21
C SER A 202 5.61 -5.26 10.48
N SER A 203 5.74 -5.33 9.15
CA SER A 203 6.21 -4.22 8.32
C SER A 203 5.22 -3.06 8.26
N ILE A 204 3.92 -3.34 8.13
CA ILE A 204 2.86 -2.32 8.22
C ILE A 204 2.87 -1.65 9.59
N ALA A 205 2.98 -2.43 10.67
CA ALA A 205 3.06 -1.90 12.04
C ALA A 205 4.29 -1.00 12.22
N LEU A 206 5.45 -1.40 11.67
CA LEU A 206 6.64 -0.58 11.66
C LEU A 206 6.43 0.74 10.91
N GLY A 207 5.76 0.71 9.75
CA GLY A 207 5.37 1.91 9.01
C GLY A 207 4.49 2.86 9.82
N GLY A 208 3.51 2.33 10.55
CA GLY A 208 2.66 3.12 11.45
C GLY A 208 3.45 3.78 12.58
N ILE A 209 4.38 3.04 13.21
CA ILE A 209 5.30 3.59 14.23
C ILE A 209 6.16 4.71 13.64
N MET A 210 6.71 4.49 12.44
CA MET A 210 7.54 5.49 11.75
C MET A 210 6.76 6.78 11.46
N ALA A 211 5.49 6.68 11.07
CA ALA A 211 4.63 7.85 10.87
C ALA A 211 4.48 8.67 12.16
N VAL A 212 4.21 8.02 13.30
CA VAL A 212 4.08 8.70 14.61
C VAL A 212 5.39 9.39 15.00
N VAL A 213 6.54 8.72 14.82
CA VAL A 213 7.86 9.30 15.12
C VAL A 213 8.16 10.50 14.22
N MET A 214 7.88 10.39 12.92
CA MET A 214 8.13 11.45 11.93
C MET A 214 7.32 12.71 12.23
N VAL A 215 6.02 12.57 12.52
CA VAL A 215 5.15 13.72 12.83
C VAL A 215 5.57 14.39 14.14
N ARG A 216 6.00 13.61 15.14
CA ARG A 216 6.52 14.16 16.41
C ARG A 216 7.83 14.90 16.24
N PHE A 217 8.71 14.38 15.40
CA PHE A 217 9.94 15.04 15.06
C PHE A 217 9.69 16.36 14.30
N ALA A 218 8.76 16.35 13.34
CA ALA A 218 8.35 17.54 12.60
C ALA A 218 7.72 18.61 13.52
N SER A 219 6.80 18.22 14.41
CA SER A 219 6.17 19.15 15.36
C SER A 219 7.18 19.78 16.34
N ARG A 220 8.14 19.00 16.87
CA ARG A 220 9.24 19.54 17.69
C ARG A 220 10.14 20.52 16.91
N ARG A 221 10.41 20.23 15.64
CA ARG A 221 11.18 21.15 14.78
C ARG A 221 10.43 22.46 14.55
N LEU A 222 9.11 22.39 14.31
CA LEU A 222 8.28 23.58 14.12
C LEU A 222 8.15 24.42 15.40
N SER A 223 8.04 23.79 16.58
CA SER A 223 8.02 24.54 17.85
C SER A 223 9.33 25.27 18.10
N HIS A 224 10.48 24.62 17.88
CA HIS A 224 11.80 25.25 18.03
C HIS A 224 12.03 26.39 17.01
N ARG A 225 11.40 26.33 15.82
CA ARG A 225 11.48 27.40 14.82
C ARG A 225 10.61 28.61 15.18
N ARG A 226 9.49 28.40 15.88
CA ARG A 226 8.60 29.46 16.38
C ARG A 226 9.23 30.29 17.51
N GLU A 227 10.13 29.69 18.28
CA GLU A 227 10.82 30.35 19.41
C GLU A 227 12.06 31.17 19.00
N ARG A 228 12.49 31.16 17.73
CA ARG A 228 13.53 32.09 17.23
C ARG A 228 12.85 33.36 16.70
N PRO A 229 12.87 34.49 17.42
CA PRO A 229 12.20 35.70 16.96
C PRO A 229 12.96 36.27 15.76
N ILE A 230 12.25 36.55 14.68
CA ILE A 230 12.71 37.38 13.58
C ILE A 230 12.64 38.83 14.09
N GLY A 231 13.68 39.31 14.80
CA GLY A 231 13.62 40.68 15.32
C GLY A 231 14.62 41.09 16.40
N SER A 232 15.86 40.60 16.38
CA SER A 232 16.90 41.06 17.32
C SER A 232 18.19 41.53 16.62
N ALA A 233 18.07 42.17 15.46
CA ALA A 233 19.19 42.84 14.80
C ALA A 233 18.76 44.26 14.43
N LEU A 234 19.01 45.22 15.34
CA LEU A 234 19.35 46.63 15.10
C LEU A 234 19.02 47.49 16.34
N ILE A 235 19.85 47.39 17.38
CA ILE A 235 20.12 48.55 18.26
C ILE A 235 21.63 48.52 18.56
N PRO A 236 22.46 49.40 17.97
CA PRO A 236 23.86 49.50 18.36
C PRO A 236 23.95 50.19 19.73
N ARG A 237 24.60 49.51 20.66
CA ARG A 237 24.89 49.99 22.02
C ARG A 237 26.12 50.91 21.94
N SER A 238 25.92 52.23 21.96
CA SER A 238 27.01 53.20 22.06
C SER A 238 27.56 53.26 23.49
N SER A 239 28.69 52.61 23.73
CA SER A 239 29.56 52.92 24.88
C SER A 239 30.74 53.73 24.37
N GLY A 240 30.68 55.05 24.57
CA GLY A 240 31.82 55.96 24.53
C GLY A 240 31.88 56.67 25.87
N ALA A 241 32.92 56.39 26.63
CA ALA A 241 33.25 57.08 27.87
C ALA A 241 33.50 58.59 27.60
N VAL A 242 33.32 59.43 28.62
CA VAL A 242 34.39 60.25 29.23
C VAL A 242 33.77 61.30 30.17
N ASN A 243 34.35 61.33 31.38
CA ASN A 243 34.25 62.34 32.43
C ASN A 243 34.46 63.79 31.94
N MET A 244 33.69 64.75 32.47
CA MET A 244 34.08 66.12 32.93
C MET A 244 32.78 66.91 33.18
N ILE A 245 32.33 67.11 34.42
CA ILE A 245 32.71 68.17 35.37
C ILE A 245 32.35 69.60 34.89
N PHE A 246 31.57 70.28 35.75
CA PHE A 246 31.41 71.74 35.97
C PHE A 246 30.29 72.53 35.26
N VAL A 247 29.39 73.06 36.12
CA VAL A 247 28.88 74.45 36.22
C VAL A 247 28.20 75.01 34.97
N MET A 248 26.91 75.36 34.99
CA MET A 248 26.25 76.40 35.79
C MET A 248 24.73 76.28 35.62
#